data_AF-A0A6N2THZ6-F1
#
_entry.id   AF-A0A6N2THZ6-F1
#
_cell.length_a   1.000
_cell.length_b   1.000
_cell.length_c   1.000
_cell.angle_alpha   90.00
_cell.angle_beta   90.00
_cell.angle_gamma   90.00
#
_symmetry.space_group_name_H-M   'P 1'
#
loop_
_entity.id
_entity.type
_entity.pdbx_description
1 polymer ?
#
loop_
_entity_poly.entity_id
_entity_poly.type
_entity_poly.pdbx_seq_one_letter_code
_entity_poly.pdbx_strand_id
1 'polypeptide(L)'
;MNDNYNTYRIWAPDNALWTQWAKPVLFARTLQQVPEKLVLPAVKWAPYGDGRTALFVDLPGKRGVLEGLALAQMGYRPVPLYNGVYGADKWSMAVDVTSVAETLYQGADYLSCLHIRPDAPPAFLLDAARMKGTARQPGRYDNRWCVFPQDAPSADFLKAQGIESIYVRTKEIQNDLAHILLRYQKKGIRIYQVRDNGVPKKLTVVRPSHFKSFLYRFCTLLGLTRNAAGGFGGMVPEATQSSGTRYYGIG
;
A
#
# COMPACT_ATOMS: atom_id res chain seq x y z
N MET A 1 -24.55 2.08 -8.87
CA MET A 1 -23.43 2.73 -8.15
C MET A 1 -23.25 1.99 -6.85
N ASN A 2 -22.13 1.28 -6.68
CA ASN A 2 -21.77 0.74 -5.36
C ASN A 2 -21.39 1.92 -4.45
N ASP A 3 -21.95 1.96 -3.25
CA ASP A 3 -21.45 2.85 -2.21
C ASP A 3 -20.01 2.47 -1.81
N ASN A 4 -19.33 3.39 -1.12
CA ASN A 4 -17.94 3.24 -0.68
C ASN A 4 -17.67 1.92 0.06
N TYR A 5 -18.62 1.48 0.88
CA TYR A 5 -18.50 0.27 1.68
C TYR A 5 -18.62 -0.99 0.82
N ASN A 6 -19.58 -1.02 -0.10
CA ASN A 6 -19.75 -2.10 -1.07
C ASN A 6 -18.55 -2.22 -2.01
N THR A 7 -18.00 -1.10 -2.48
CA THR A 7 -16.76 -1.09 -3.26
C THR A 7 -15.60 -1.72 -2.47
N TYR A 8 -15.42 -1.33 -1.19
CA TYR A 8 -14.38 -1.92 -0.33
C TYR A 8 -14.58 -3.44 -0.15
N ARG A 9 -15.81 -3.90 0.09
CA ARG A 9 -16.11 -5.33 0.29
C ARG A 9 -15.82 -6.20 -0.92
N ILE A 10 -15.82 -5.66 -2.13
CA ILE A 10 -15.40 -6.41 -3.32
C ILE A 10 -13.90 -6.74 -3.26
N TRP A 11 -13.08 -5.80 -2.82
CA TRP A 11 -11.64 -6.01 -2.61
C TRP A 11 -11.33 -6.84 -1.36
N ALA A 12 -12.20 -6.74 -0.35
CA ALA A 12 -12.01 -7.30 0.98
C ALA A 12 -13.24 -8.10 1.44
N PRO A 13 -13.60 -9.21 0.75
CA PRO A 13 -14.82 -9.95 1.06
C PRO A 13 -14.66 -10.73 2.38
N ASP A 14 -15.73 -10.84 3.16
CA ASP A 14 -15.68 -11.40 4.52
C ASP A 14 -15.23 -12.87 4.58
N ASN A 15 -15.41 -13.61 3.48
CA ASN A 15 -15.00 -15.01 3.36
C ASN A 15 -13.54 -15.20 2.91
N ALA A 16 -12.83 -14.14 2.51
CA ALA A 16 -11.43 -14.24 2.11
C ALA A 16 -10.52 -14.11 3.33
N LEU A 17 -9.57 -15.05 3.42
CA LEU A 17 -8.61 -15.13 4.53
C LEU A 17 -7.78 -13.83 4.73
N TRP A 18 -7.52 -13.13 3.63
CA TRP A 18 -6.60 -11.99 3.58
C TRP A 18 -7.26 -10.64 3.85
N THR A 19 -8.59 -10.62 4.00
CA THR A 19 -9.40 -9.40 4.20
C THR A 19 -8.96 -8.59 5.41
N GLN A 20 -8.48 -9.24 6.47
CA GLN A 20 -8.00 -8.58 7.69
C GLN A 20 -6.83 -7.59 7.48
N TRP A 21 -6.11 -7.69 6.36
CA TRP A 21 -5.03 -6.75 6.02
C TRP A 21 -5.45 -5.63 5.06
N ALA A 22 -6.58 -5.79 4.36
CA ALA A 22 -7.05 -4.80 3.40
C ALA A 22 -7.42 -3.48 4.11
N LYS A 23 -6.84 -2.36 3.67
CA LYS A 23 -7.05 -1.04 4.28
C LYS A 23 -8.23 -0.31 3.62
N PRO A 24 -9.21 0.19 4.39
CA PRO A 24 -10.37 0.89 3.84
C PRO A 24 -10.09 2.36 3.48
N VAL A 25 -8.89 2.88 3.75
CA VAL A 25 -8.59 4.33 3.75
C VAL A 25 -8.94 5.03 2.44
N LEU A 26 -8.58 4.45 1.29
CA LEU A 26 -8.86 5.07 -0.01
C LEU A 26 -10.32 4.95 -0.46
N PHE A 27 -11.12 4.11 0.22
CA PHE A 27 -12.56 3.96 -0.02
C PHE A 27 -13.40 4.93 0.84
N ALA A 28 -12.79 5.69 1.75
CA ALA A 28 -13.54 6.56 2.65
C ALA A 28 -14.20 7.77 1.94
N ARG A 29 -13.72 8.15 0.75
CA ARG A 29 -14.23 9.28 -0.02
C ARG A 29 -14.94 8.78 -1.28
N THR A 30 -16.15 9.28 -1.53
CA THR A 30 -16.84 9.03 -2.78
C THR A 30 -16.13 9.76 -3.92
N LEU A 31 -15.79 9.03 -4.97
CA LEU A 31 -15.20 9.58 -6.18
C LEU A 31 -16.27 9.67 -7.27
N GLN A 32 -16.21 10.74 -8.08
CA GLN A 32 -16.93 10.76 -9.34
C GLN A 32 -16.25 9.76 -10.26
N GLN A 33 -16.96 8.68 -10.59
CA GLN A 33 -16.44 7.68 -11.53
C GLN A 33 -16.41 8.30 -12.93
N VAL A 34 -15.22 8.44 -13.48
CA VAL A 34 -15.05 8.65 -14.93
C VAL A 34 -15.04 7.26 -15.56
N PRO A 35 -15.94 6.95 -16.52
CA PRO A 35 -15.94 5.68 -17.21
C PRO A 35 -14.74 5.60 -18.17
N GLU A 36 -13.58 5.21 -17.64
CA GLU A 36 -12.41 4.85 -18.42
C GLU A 36 -12.33 3.33 -18.52
N LYS A 37 -12.04 2.80 -19.71
CA LYS A 37 -11.86 1.36 -19.91
C LYS A 37 -10.57 0.91 -19.22
N LEU A 38 -10.67 -0.04 -18.30
CA LEU A 38 -9.50 -0.66 -17.69
C LEU A 38 -8.69 -1.43 -18.74
N VAL A 39 -7.41 -1.08 -18.86
CA VAL A 39 -6.43 -1.81 -19.67
C VAL A 39 -5.47 -2.50 -18.72
N LEU A 40 -5.59 -3.83 -18.63
CA LEU A 40 -4.76 -4.62 -17.73
C LEU A 40 -3.42 -4.99 -18.39
N PRO A 41 -2.30 -4.91 -17.66
CA PRO A 41 -1.01 -5.35 -18.17
C PRO A 41 -0.95 -6.88 -18.28
N ALA A 42 -0.14 -7.40 -19.20
CA ALA A 42 0.19 -8.81 -19.23
C ALA A 42 1.15 -9.15 -18.08
N VAL A 43 0.81 -10.14 -17.26
CA VAL A 43 1.65 -10.62 -16.16
C VAL A 43 2.28 -11.95 -16.55
N LYS A 44 3.61 -11.95 -16.70
CA LYS A 44 4.41 -13.15 -17.06
C LYS A 44 5.46 -13.52 -16.02
N TRP A 45 5.57 -12.74 -14.95
CA TRP A 45 6.64 -12.87 -13.96
C TRP A 45 6.21 -13.67 -12.72
N ALA A 46 4.91 -13.77 -12.46
CA ALA A 46 4.36 -14.54 -11.35
C ALA A 46 3.99 -15.95 -11.84
N PRO A 47 4.12 -16.98 -10.98
CA PRO A 47 3.43 -18.25 -11.24
C PRO A 47 1.91 -18.03 -11.21
N TYR A 48 1.13 -19.02 -11.65
CA TYR A 48 -0.30 -19.02 -11.36
C TYR A 48 -0.54 -19.26 -9.87
N GLY A 49 -1.69 -18.82 -9.35
CA GLY A 49 -2.06 -18.97 -7.95
C GLY A 49 -2.11 -20.43 -7.52
N ASP A 50 -1.01 -20.92 -6.95
CA ASP A 50 -0.82 -22.33 -6.55
C ASP A 50 -1.04 -22.58 -5.05
N GLY A 51 -1.47 -21.55 -4.32
CA GLY A 51 -1.65 -21.58 -2.86
C GLY A 51 -0.36 -21.53 -2.05
N ARG A 52 0.83 -21.63 -2.67
CA ARG A 52 2.13 -21.65 -1.98
C ARG A 52 2.93 -20.37 -2.15
N THR A 53 2.44 -19.46 -2.98
CA THR A 53 3.13 -18.23 -3.36
C THR A 53 2.30 -17.02 -2.97
N ALA A 54 2.86 -16.10 -2.19
CA ALA A 54 2.26 -14.78 -1.96
C ALA A 54 2.99 -13.71 -2.78
N LEU A 55 2.30 -12.63 -3.15
CA LEU A 55 2.85 -11.56 -3.97
C LEU A 55 2.80 -10.23 -3.22
N PHE A 56 3.83 -9.40 -3.39
CA PHE A 56 3.80 -7.98 -3.08
C PHE A 56 3.97 -7.20 -4.38
N VAL A 57 2.95 -6.42 -4.75
CA VAL A 57 2.99 -5.52 -5.91
C VAL A 57 3.24 -4.12 -5.38
N ASP A 58 4.50 -3.69 -5.42
CA ASP A 58 4.95 -2.38 -4.96
C ASP A 58 5.33 -1.51 -6.16
N LEU A 59 4.32 -0.96 -6.82
CA LEU A 59 4.42 -0.17 -8.04
C LEU A 59 3.78 1.22 -7.86
N PRO A 60 4.25 2.25 -8.57
CA PRO A 60 3.76 3.60 -8.35
C PRO A 60 2.34 3.82 -8.90
N GLY A 61 1.49 4.47 -8.11
CA GLY A 61 0.17 4.92 -8.52
C GLY A 61 -0.74 3.80 -9.03
N LYS A 62 -1.57 4.08 -10.04
CA LYS A 62 -2.54 3.12 -10.59
C LYS A 62 -1.94 1.81 -11.13
N ARG A 63 -0.64 1.78 -11.45
CA ARG A 63 0.03 0.58 -12.01
C ARG A 63 -0.06 -0.61 -11.07
N GLY A 64 0.07 -0.39 -9.76
CA GLY A 64 -0.04 -1.46 -8.76
C GLY A 64 -1.44 -2.08 -8.74
N VAL A 65 -2.48 -1.25 -8.85
CA VAL A 65 -3.87 -1.70 -8.88
C VAL A 65 -4.15 -2.49 -10.16
N LEU A 66 -3.77 -1.97 -11.33
CA LEU A 66 -3.97 -2.65 -12.61
C LEU A 66 -3.26 -4.01 -12.68
N GLU A 67 -2.02 -4.08 -12.18
CA GLU A 67 -1.28 -5.35 -12.14
C GLU A 67 -1.88 -6.32 -11.11
N GLY A 68 -2.43 -5.82 -10.00
CA GLY A 68 -3.24 -6.59 -9.06
C GLY A 68 -4.48 -7.20 -9.71
N LEU A 69 -5.22 -6.43 -10.53
CA LEU A 69 -6.38 -6.94 -11.28
C LEU A 69 -5.97 -8.02 -12.30
N ALA A 70 -4.84 -7.85 -12.99
CA ALA A 70 -4.31 -8.88 -13.89
C ALA A 70 -3.93 -10.17 -13.13
N LEU A 71 -3.34 -10.04 -11.93
CA LEU A 71 -3.04 -11.17 -11.06
C LEU A 71 -4.30 -11.89 -10.57
N ALA A 72 -5.42 -11.17 -10.43
CA ALA A 72 -6.71 -11.80 -10.11
C ALA A 72 -7.14 -12.81 -11.18
N GLN A 73 -6.88 -12.52 -12.46
CA GLN A 73 -7.12 -13.46 -13.56
C GLN A 73 -6.22 -14.71 -13.47
N MET A 74 -5.07 -14.59 -12.82
CA MET A 74 -4.13 -15.69 -12.57
C MET A 74 -4.43 -16.49 -11.30
N GLY A 75 -5.53 -16.18 -10.60
CA GLY A 75 -5.97 -16.91 -9.40
C GLY A 75 -5.44 -16.34 -8.08
N TYR A 76 -4.93 -15.11 -8.05
CA TYR A 76 -4.57 -14.42 -6.80
C TYR A 76 -5.73 -13.59 -6.25
N ARG A 77 -5.74 -13.35 -4.94
CA ARG A 77 -6.60 -12.37 -4.29
C ARG A 77 -5.85 -11.04 -4.16
N PRO A 78 -6.24 -9.97 -4.87
CA PRO A 78 -5.66 -8.65 -4.64
C PRO A 78 -6.07 -8.13 -3.25
N VAL A 79 -5.11 -7.60 -2.48
CA VAL A 79 -5.33 -7.09 -1.13
C VAL A 79 -4.78 -5.65 -1.04
N PRO A 80 -5.63 -4.62 -1.10
CA PRO A 80 -5.19 -3.23 -1.03
C PRO A 80 -4.60 -2.88 0.34
N LEU A 81 -3.31 -2.54 0.42
CA LEU A 81 -2.66 -2.10 1.66
C LEU A 81 -2.44 -0.58 1.72
N TYR A 82 -3.00 0.18 0.78
CA TYR A 82 -2.83 1.63 0.68
C TYR A 82 -3.34 2.36 1.93
N ASN A 83 -2.47 3.14 2.57
CA ASN A 83 -2.77 3.80 3.85
C ASN A 83 -2.55 5.33 3.86
N GLY A 84 -2.23 5.91 2.71
CA GLY A 84 -2.19 7.37 2.52
C GLY A 84 -3.59 7.93 2.31
N VAL A 85 -3.91 9.04 2.95
CA VAL A 85 -5.23 9.69 2.94
C VAL A 85 -5.25 10.81 1.90
N TYR A 86 -6.44 11.17 1.41
CA TYR A 86 -6.66 12.34 0.56
C TYR A 86 -6.30 13.64 1.28
N GLY A 87 -5.67 14.56 0.54
CA GLY A 87 -5.70 15.99 0.83
C GLY A 87 -6.93 16.66 0.21
N ALA A 88 -6.97 17.99 0.23
CA ALA A 88 -8.06 18.76 -0.37
C ALA A 88 -8.17 18.49 -1.88
N ASP A 89 -7.02 18.52 -2.57
CA ASP A 89 -6.88 18.23 -4.00
C ASP A 89 -5.56 17.51 -4.30
N LYS A 90 -5.41 16.98 -5.53
CA LYS A 90 -4.24 16.19 -5.95
C LYS A 90 -2.92 16.95 -5.95
N TRP A 91 -2.94 18.26 -6.16
CA TRP A 91 -1.75 19.11 -6.24
C TRP A 91 -1.23 19.45 -4.84
N SER A 92 -2.14 19.53 -3.86
CA SER A 92 -1.79 19.76 -2.45
C SER A 92 -1.03 18.57 -1.82
N MET A 93 -1.27 17.34 -2.29
CA MET A 93 -0.75 16.12 -1.68
C MET A 93 0.74 15.88 -1.97
N ALA A 94 1.48 15.42 -0.97
CA ALA A 94 2.86 14.97 -1.13
C ALA A 94 2.97 13.70 -1.99
N VAL A 95 1.97 12.82 -1.91
CA VAL A 95 1.81 11.62 -2.74
C VAL A 95 0.41 11.65 -3.37
N ASP A 96 0.31 11.70 -4.69
CA ASP A 96 -0.99 11.68 -5.36
C ASP A 96 -1.61 10.27 -5.31
N VAL A 97 -2.62 10.10 -4.45
CA VAL A 97 -3.38 8.86 -4.31
C VAL A 97 -4.65 8.82 -5.17
N THR A 98 -4.96 9.90 -5.89
CA THR A 98 -6.23 10.05 -6.64
C THR A 98 -6.36 8.95 -7.69
N SER A 99 -5.31 8.77 -8.52
CA SER A 99 -5.31 7.76 -9.57
C SER A 99 -5.40 6.33 -9.03
N VAL A 100 -4.80 6.06 -7.85
CA VAL A 100 -4.90 4.76 -7.19
C VAL A 100 -6.34 4.49 -6.82
N ALA A 101 -6.98 5.45 -6.17
CA ALA A 101 -8.33 5.28 -5.69
C ALA A 101 -9.37 5.21 -6.82
N GLU A 102 -9.28 6.07 -7.83
CA GLU A 102 -10.13 5.98 -9.04
C GLU A 102 -10.05 4.58 -9.66
N THR A 103 -8.84 4.03 -9.75
CA THR A 103 -8.61 2.68 -10.28
C THR A 103 -9.11 1.59 -9.34
N LEU A 104 -9.09 1.78 -8.02
CA LEU A 104 -9.70 0.84 -7.07
C LEU A 104 -11.23 0.80 -7.24
N TYR A 105 -11.88 1.94 -7.46
CA TYR A 105 -13.32 2.00 -7.69
C TYR A 105 -13.71 1.36 -9.02
N GLN A 106 -13.03 1.71 -10.13
CA GLN A 106 -13.25 1.07 -11.43
C GLN A 106 -12.91 -0.43 -11.37
N GLY A 107 -11.84 -0.78 -10.68
CA GLY A 107 -11.37 -2.15 -10.52
C GLY A 107 -12.31 -3.02 -9.69
N ALA A 108 -13.11 -2.44 -8.79
CA ALA A 108 -14.12 -3.19 -8.05
C ALA A 108 -15.19 -3.76 -8.99
N ASP A 109 -15.69 -2.95 -9.94
CA ASP A 109 -16.67 -3.42 -10.91
C ASP A 109 -16.10 -4.58 -11.74
N TYR A 110 -14.84 -4.46 -12.18
CA TYR A 110 -14.14 -5.54 -12.87
C TYR A 110 -13.94 -6.80 -12.01
N LEU A 111 -13.50 -6.63 -10.76
CA LEU A 111 -13.21 -7.74 -9.84
C LEU A 111 -14.49 -8.50 -9.45
N SER A 112 -15.64 -7.80 -9.39
CA SER A 112 -16.96 -8.40 -9.11
C SER A 112 -17.40 -9.41 -10.17
N CYS A 113 -16.90 -9.26 -11.41
CA CYS A 113 -17.16 -10.19 -12.51
C CYS A 113 -16.23 -11.41 -12.50
N LEU A 114 -15.23 -11.47 -11.60
CA LEU A 114 -14.29 -12.58 -11.51
C LEU A 114 -14.66 -13.54 -10.38
N HIS A 115 -14.59 -14.84 -10.66
CA HIS A 115 -14.69 -15.86 -9.63
C HIS A 115 -13.30 -16.14 -9.04
N ILE A 116 -12.98 -15.50 -7.91
CA ILE A 116 -11.74 -15.71 -7.18
C ILE A 116 -12.04 -16.57 -5.95
N ARG A 117 -11.28 -17.64 -5.76
CA ARG A 117 -11.47 -18.55 -4.62
C ARG A 117 -11.30 -17.83 -3.28
N PRO A 118 -12.03 -18.22 -2.22
CA PRO A 118 -11.84 -17.65 -0.88
C PRO A 118 -10.44 -17.89 -0.30
N ASP A 119 -9.83 -19.02 -0.65
CA ASP A 119 -8.49 -19.45 -0.25
C ASP A 119 -7.38 -19.07 -1.25
N ALA A 120 -7.70 -18.28 -2.27
CA ALA A 120 -6.73 -17.82 -3.26
C ALA A 120 -5.55 -17.12 -2.56
N PRO A 121 -4.29 -17.38 -2.97
CA PRO A 121 -3.13 -16.74 -2.37
C PRO A 121 -3.16 -15.22 -2.55
N PRO A 122 -2.53 -14.45 -1.64
CA PRO A 122 -2.66 -13.01 -1.64
C PRO A 122 -1.70 -12.35 -2.64
N ALA A 123 -2.17 -11.26 -3.23
CA ALA A 123 -1.37 -10.24 -3.90
C ALA A 123 -1.54 -8.90 -3.16
N PHE A 124 -0.63 -8.61 -2.24
CA PHE A 124 -0.63 -7.38 -1.44
C PHE A 124 -0.23 -6.18 -2.30
N LEU A 125 -1.11 -5.19 -2.40
CA LEU A 125 -0.90 -4.01 -3.26
C LEU A 125 -0.39 -2.84 -2.44
N LEU A 126 0.77 -2.32 -2.82
CA LEU A 126 1.46 -1.18 -2.21
C LEU A 126 1.74 -0.11 -3.27
N ASP A 127 1.98 1.12 -2.81
CA ASP A 127 2.40 2.22 -3.67
C ASP A 127 3.91 2.46 -3.53
N ALA A 128 4.67 2.31 -4.62
CA ALA A 128 6.10 2.58 -4.63
C ALA A 128 6.45 4.06 -4.42
N ALA A 129 5.47 4.95 -4.57
CA ALA A 129 5.62 6.39 -4.33
C ALA A 129 5.33 6.81 -2.89
N ARG A 130 4.88 5.90 -2.01
CA ARG A 130 4.38 6.20 -0.65
C ARG A 130 5.31 7.02 0.25
N MET A 131 6.62 6.97 0.00
CA MET A 131 7.64 7.73 0.75
C MET A 131 8.38 8.79 -0.09
N LYS A 132 8.01 8.99 -1.37
CA LYS A 132 8.78 9.84 -2.32
C LYS A 132 8.46 11.34 -2.27
N GLY A 133 7.48 11.77 -1.48
CA GLY A 133 7.14 13.18 -1.33
C GLY A 133 8.15 13.95 -0.47
N THR A 134 8.25 15.27 -0.68
CA THR A 134 9.01 16.17 0.21
C THR A 134 8.37 16.18 1.59
N ALA A 135 9.16 15.85 2.61
CA ALA A 135 8.69 15.81 3.98
C ALA A 135 8.29 17.20 4.46
N ARG A 136 7.12 17.31 5.10
CA ARG A 136 6.73 18.51 5.88
C ARG A 136 6.95 19.84 5.14
N GLN A 137 6.62 19.90 3.86
CA GLN A 137 6.65 21.15 3.12
C GLN A 137 5.46 22.03 3.56
N PRO A 138 5.68 23.25 4.08
CA PRO A 138 4.60 24.16 4.46
C PRO A 138 3.60 24.37 3.32
N GLY A 139 2.30 24.41 3.66
CA GLY A 139 1.22 24.57 2.68
C GLY A 139 0.90 23.31 1.86
N ARG A 140 1.64 22.20 2.05
CA ARG A 140 1.32 20.89 1.44
C ARG A 140 0.66 19.94 2.44
N TYR A 141 -0.06 18.98 1.89
CA TYR A 141 -0.68 17.89 2.64
C TYR A 141 0.24 16.67 2.65
N ASP A 142 0.81 16.35 3.82
CA ASP A 142 1.74 15.22 3.96
C ASP A 142 0.97 13.93 4.22
N ASN A 143 0.71 13.18 3.15
CA ASN A 143 0.06 11.87 3.16
C ASN A 143 1.02 10.72 2.84
N ARG A 144 2.33 10.94 3.03
CA ARG A 144 3.30 9.86 2.95
C ARG A 144 3.00 8.81 4.02
N TRP A 145 3.28 7.57 3.71
CA TRP A 145 2.97 6.45 4.60
C TRP A 145 3.97 5.33 4.44
N CYS A 146 4.08 4.51 5.48
CA CYS A 146 4.97 3.35 5.50
C CYS A 146 4.20 2.11 5.94
N VAL A 147 4.75 0.94 5.62
CA VAL A 147 4.24 -0.34 6.14
C VAL A 147 5.00 -0.80 7.37
N PHE A 148 4.26 -1.27 8.37
CA PHE A 148 4.84 -1.95 9.52
C PHE A 148 4.61 -3.46 9.45
N PRO A 149 5.37 -4.26 10.21
CA PRO A 149 5.18 -5.71 10.30
C PRO A 149 3.78 -6.16 10.72
N GLN A 150 3.00 -5.29 11.36
CA GLN A 150 1.61 -5.56 11.74
C GLN A 150 0.61 -5.27 10.62
N ASP A 151 1.02 -4.55 9.56
CA ASP A 151 0.18 -4.24 8.42
C ASP A 151 0.15 -5.37 7.38
N ALA A 152 0.90 -6.46 7.61
CA ALA A 152 0.94 -7.65 6.77
C ALA A 152 0.90 -8.91 7.65
N PRO A 153 0.56 -10.08 7.08
CA PRO A 153 0.55 -11.33 7.86
C PRO A 153 1.92 -11.63 8.46
N SER A 154 1.94 -12.29 9.62
CA SER A 154 3.19 -12.78 10.19
C SER A 154 3.77 -13.91 9.35
N ALA A 155 5.08 -14.15 9.47
CA ALA A 155 5.73 -15.27 8.79
C ALA A 155 5.13 -16.63 9.20
N ASP A 156 4.81 -16.78 10.47
CA ASP A 156 4.24 -18.01 11.02
C ASP A 156 2.81 -18.21 10.48
N PHE A 157 2.03 -17.13 10.35
CA PHE A 157 0.73 -17.18 9.70
C PHE A 157 0.86 -17.61 8.23
N LEU A 158 1.74 -16.98 7.45
CA LEU A 158 1.96 -17.33 6.04
C LEU A 158 2.32 -18.82 5.88
N LYS A 159 3.23 -19.32 6.72
CA LYS A 159 3.62 -20.75 6.69
C LYS A 159 2.47 -21.69 7.06
N ALA A 160 1.65 -21.31 8.05
CA ALA A 160 0.47 -22.09 8.42
C ALA A 160 -0.54 -22.20 7.28
N GLN A 161 -0.56 -21.21 6.37
CA GLN A 161 -1.37 -21.22 5.15
C GLN A 161 -0.65 -21.83 3.94
N GLY A 162 0.50 -22.51 4.15
CA GLY A 162 1.24 -23.17 3.08
C GLY A 162 2.08 -22.25 2.20
N ILE A 163 2.23 -20.97 2.54
CA ILE A 163 3.05 -20.04 1.76
C ILE A 163 4.54 -20.32 2.03
N GLU A 164 5.24 -20.68 0.97
CA GLU A 164 6.67 -21.00 1.00
C GLU A 164 7.53 -19.96 0.26
N SER A 165 6.93 -19.19 -0.63
CA SER A 165 7.64 -18.21 -1.43
C SER A 165 6.88 -16.89 -1.58
N ILE A 166 7.65 -15.81 -1.72
CA ILE A 166 7.15 -14.46 -1.93
C ILE A 166 7.84 -13.83 -3.13
N TYR A 167 7.03 -13.30 -4.05
CA TYR A 167 7.53 -12.52 -5.18
C TYR A 167 7.19 -11.05 -4.95
N VAL A 168 8.17 -10.18 -5.10
CA VAL A 168 8.04 -8.75 -4.88
C VAL A 168 8.26 -8.02 -6.20
N ARG A 169 7.18 -7.53 -6.79
CA ARG A 169 7.20 -6.73 -8.01
C ARG A 169 7.53 -5.29 -7.64
N THR A 170 8.78 -4.89 -7.84
CA THR A 170 9.27 -3.53 -7.57
C THR A 170 10.60 -3.26 -8.25
N LYS A 171 10.88 -1.98 -8.53
CA LYS A 171 12.21 -1.53 -8.95
C LYS A 171 13.24 -1.72 -7.83
N GLU A 172 12.88 -1.31 -6.61
CA GLU A 172 13.74 -1.28 -5.43
C GLU A 172 12.95 -1.65 -4.18
N ILE A 173 13.57 -2.40 -3.27
CA ILE A 173 12.94 -2.77 -2.01
C ILE A 173 13.08 -1.59 -1.04
N GLN A 174 11.96 -0.94 -0.73
CA GLN A 174 11.94 0.15 0.24
C GLN A 174 12.21 -0.38 1.65
N ASN A 175 12.80 0.48 2.50
CA ASN A 175 13.28 0.08 3.81
C ASN A 175 12.15 -0.49 4.70
N ASP A 176 10.96 0.11 4.64
CA ASP A 176 9.78 -0.34 5.39
C ASP A 176 9.36 -1.77 5.02
N LEU A 177 9.26 -2.07 3.73
CA LEU A 177 8.96 -3.41 3.23
C LEU A 177 10.11 -4.39 3.55
N ALA A 178 11.36 -3.96 3.53
CA ALA A 178 12.51 -4.80 3.90
C ALA A 178 12.41 -5.33 5.34
N HIS A 179 11.85 -4.56 6.28
CA HIS A 179 11.59 -5.04 7.63
C HIS A 179 10.61 -6.22 7.65
N ILE A 180 9.61 -6.22 6.78
CA ILE A 180 8.65 -7.31 6.66
C ILE A 180 9.32 -8.53 5.99
N LEU A 181 9.93 -8.32 4.83
CA LEU A 181 10.55 -9.40 4.05
C LEU A 181 11.68 -10.12 4.80
N LEU A 182 12.47 -9.40 5.59
CA LEU A 182 13.52 -10.04 6.40
C LEU A 182 12.95 -10.98 7.48
N ARG A 183 11.77 -10.68 8.02
CA ARG A 183 11.09 -11.58 8.98
C ARG A 183 10.64 -12.86 8.30
N TYR A 184 10.13 -12.76 7.07
CA TYR A 184 9.76 -13.91 6.23
C TYR A 184 10.98 -14.76 5.89
N GLN A 185 12.07 -14.12 5.41
CA GLN A 185 13.33 -14.81 5.09
C GLN A 185 13.90 -15.56 6.30
N LYS A 186 13.89 -14.95 7.51
CA LYS A 186 14.38 -15.59 8.74
C LYS A 186 13.56 -16.83 9.17
N LYS A 187 12.36 -16.99 8.63
CA LYS A 187 11.47 -18.14 8.90
C LYS A 187 11.47 -19.17 7.75
N GLY A 188 12.35 -18.97 6.77
CA GLY A 188 12.59 -19.89 5.66
C GLY A 188 11.74 -19.63 4.40
N ILE A 189 10.97 -18.53 4.35
CA ILE A 189 10.21 -18.16 3.15
C ILE A 189 11.17 -17.62 2.08
N ARG A 190 11.12 -18.18 0.87
CA ARG A 190 11.98 -17.78 -0.26
C ARG A 190 11.49 -16.45 -0.83
N ILE A 191 12.37 -15.46 -0.95
CA ILE A 191 12.02 -14.14 -1.48
C ILE A 191 12.60 -13.98 -2.89
N TYR A 192 11.78 -13.49 -3.84
CA TYR A 192 12.18 -13.16 -5.20
C TYR A 192 11.84 -11.70 -5.48
N GLN A 193 12.78 -10.93 -6.05
CA GLN A 193 12.51 -9.60 -6.58
C GLN A 193 12.24 -9.71 -8.08
N VAL A 194 11.19 -9.03 -8.54
CA VAL A 194 10.86 -8.88 -9.96
C VAL A 194 10.91 -7.40 -10.33
N ARG A 195 11.90 -7.05 -11.16
CA ARG A 195 12.05 -5.69 -11.72
C ARG A 195 11.35 -5.61 -13.09
N ASP A 196 11.55 -4.50 -13.79
CA ASP A 196 10.83 -4.21 -15.04
C ASP A 196 11.15 -5.18 -16.19
N ASN A 197 12.25 -5.91 -16.11
CA ASN A 197 12.56 -7.00 -17.04
C ASN A 197 11.65 -8.23 -16.86
N GLY A 198 10.80 -8.28 -15.82
CA GLY A 198 9.88 -9.37 -15.56
C GLY A 198 10.55 -10.68 -15.13
N VAL A 199 11.87 -10.70 -14.90
CA VAL A 199 12.60 -11.91 -14.51
C VAL A 199 12.73 -11.99 -12.99
N PRO A 200 12.16 -13.01 -12.34
CA PRO A 200 12.34 -13.20 -10.91
C PRO A 200 13.78 -13.53 -10.56
N LYS A 201 14.35 -12.77 -9.62
CA LYS A 201 15.68 -13.03 -9.05
C LYS A 201 15.55 -13.29 -7.57
N LYS A 202 16.13 -14.40 -7.09
CA LYS A 202 16.18 -14.71 -5.66
C LYS A 202 16.86 -13.55 -4.93
N LEU A 203 16.20 -13.04 -3.91
CA LEU A 203 16.65 -11.89 -3.12
C LEU A 203 17.08 -12.37 -1.74
N THR A 204 18.32 -12.08 -1.37
CA THR A 204 18.74 -12.10 0.03
C THR A 204 18.49 -10.73 0.62
N VAL A 205 17.44 -10.60 1.41
CA VAL A 205 17.08 -9.36 2.10
C VAL A 205 18.16 -9.05 3.14
N VAL A 206 18.84 -7.93 2.94
CA VAL A 206 19.84 -7.41 3.90
C VAL A 206 19.12 -6.81 5.11
N ARG A 207 19.78 -6.82 6.27
CA ARG A 207 19.23 -6.22 7.49
C ARG A 207 18.97 -4.72 7.30
N PRO A 208 17.72 -4.23 7.36
CA PRO A 208 17.45 -2.80 7.30
C PRO A 208 17.93 -2.12 8.59
N SER A 209 18.18 -0.81 8.51
CA SER A 209 18.58 -0.01 9.66
C SER A 209 17.54 -0.14 10.79
N HIS A 210 17.99 -0.18 12.05
CA HIS A 210 17.13 -0.29 13.23
C HIS A 210 16.15 -1.49 13.24
N PHE A 211 16.47 -2.59 12.54
CA PHE A 211 15.64 -3.80 12.53
C PHE A 211 15.36 -4.36 13.94
N LYS A 212 14.06 -4.58 14.24
CA LYS A 212 13.48 -4.95 15.56
C LYS A 212 13.57 -3.88 16.65
N SER A 213 14.15 -2.72 16.39
CA SER A 213 14.16 -1.63 17.35
C SER A 213 12.83 -0.88 17.33
N PHE A 214 12.28 -0.59 18.51
CA PHE A 214 11.17 0.37 18.67
C PHE A 214 11.52 1.75 18.10
N LEU A 215 12.82 2.06 18.01
CA LEU A 215 13.36 3.30 17.44
C LEU A 215 12.99 3.48 15.97
N TYR A 216 12.94 2.41 15.16
CA TYR A 216 12.50 2.53 13.76
C TYR A 216 11.05 3.04 13.68
N ARG A 217 10.15 2.46 14.47
CA ARG A 217 8.75 2.85 14.50
C ARG A 217 8.61 4.29 15.01
N PHE A 218 9.36 4.66 16.05
CA PHE A 218 9.36 6.02 16.58
C PHE A 218 9.90 7.05 15.58
N CYS A 219 11.10 6.83 15.01
CA CYS A 219 11.70 7.74 14.02
C CYS A 219 10.85 7.85 12.74
N THR A 220 10.29 6.74 12.26
CA THR A 220 9.44 6.78 11.05
C THR A 220 8.13 7.51 11.34
N LEU A 221 7.52 7.33 12.53
CA LEU A 221 6.32 8.06 12.93
C LEU A 221 6.58 9.56 13.17
N LEU A 222 7.75 9.92 13.73
CA LEU A 222 8.11 11.33 13.88
C LEU A 222 8.17 12.05 12.53
N GLY A 223 8.53 11.36 11.45
CA GLY A 223 8.62 11.94 10.11
C GLY A 223 7.31 11.94 9.30
N LEU A 224 6.23 11.34 9.81
CA LEU A 224 4.98 11.14 9.08
C LEU A 224 3.80 11.77 9.84
N THR A 225 2.81 12.26 9.10
CA THR A 225 1.60 12.85 9.69
C THR A 225 0.50 11.79 9.76
N ARG A 226 -0.14 11.62 10.93
CA ARG A 226 -1.29 10.71 11.11
C ARG A 226 -2.59 11.49 11.25
N ASN A 227 -3.67 10.92 10.73
CA ASN A 227 -5.00 11.44 10.96
C ASN A 227 -5.70 10.74 12.14
N ALA A 228 -6.80 11.32 12.62
CA ALA A 228 -7.59 10.77 13.73
C ALA A 228 -8.29 9.44 13.37
N ALA A 229 -8.46 9.14 12.08
CA ALA A 229 -9.11 7.92 11.58
C ALA A 229 -8.15 6.74 11.35
N GLY A 230 -6.88 6.84 11.77
CA GLY A 230 -5.91 5.75 11.77
C GLY A 230 -5.01 5.63 10.53
N GLY A 231 -5.29 6.36 9.45
CA GLY A 231 -4.46 6.48 8.24
C GLY A 231 -3.38 7.56 8.35
N PHE A 232 -2.62 7.77 7.26
CA PHE A 232 -1.56 8.77 7.18
C PHE A 232 -1.98 9.97 6.33
N GLY A 233 -1.87 11.17 6.88
CA GLY A 233 -2.30 12.41 6.24
C GLY A 233 -2.53 13.53 7.25
N GLY A 234 -2.08 14.73 6.91
CA GLY A 234 -2.47 15.97 7.57
C GLY A 234 -1.84 17.20 6.91
N MET A 235 -2.46 18.37 7.14
CA MET A 235 -1.92 19.64 6.67
C MET A 235 -0.63 19.97 7.43
N VAL A 236 0.42 20.34 6.70
CA VAL A 236 1.62 20.90 7.31
C VAL A 236 1.36 22.40 7.54
N PRO A 237 1.31 22.87 8.81
CA PRO A 237 1.02 24.26 9.10
C PRO A 237 2.07 25.16 8.46
N GLU A 238 1.62 26.25 7.84
CA GLU A 238 2.52 27.33 7.48
C GLU A 238 3.10 27.94 8.76
N ALA A 239 4.39 28.30 8.72
CA ALA A 239 4.97 29.09 9.79
C ALA A 239 4.20 30.42 9.82
N THR A 240 3.26 30.54 10.75
CA THR A 240 2.66 31.82 11.07
C THR A 240 3.83 32.70 11.50
N GLN A 241 4.03 33.83 10.81
CA GLN A 241 4.88 34.89 11.33
C GLN A 241 4.27 35.33 12.66
N SER A 242 4.70 34.70 13.75
CA SER A 242 4.55 35.25 15.08
C SER A 242 5.67 36.27 15.28
N SER A 243 5.62 37.36 14.51
CA SER A 243 6.19 38.61 14.99
C SER A 243 5.27 39.08 16.12
N GLY A 244 5.54 38.57 17.32
CA GLY A 244 4.96 39.09 18.54
C GLY A 244 5.39 40.54 18.71
N THR A 245 4.60 41.47 18.20
CA THR A 245 4.70 42.88 18.54
C THR A 245 4.27 43.01 20.00
N ARG A 246 5.25 42.97 20.91
CA ARG A 246 5.05 43.39 22.29
C ARG A 246 4.65 44.86 22.28
N TYR A 247 3.38 45.14 22.55
CA TYR A 247 2.97 46.46 23.02
C TYR A 247 3.60 46.67 24.40
N TYR A 248 4.64 47.50 24.47
CA TYR A 248 5.01 48.14 25.73
C TYR A 248 3.97 49.26 25.96
N GLY A 249 3.06 49.03 26.90
CA GLY A 249 2.33 50.13 27.53
C GLY A 249 3.30 50.88 28.42
N ILE A 250 3.57 52.15 28.09
CA ILE A 250 4.24 53.11 28.96
C ILE A 250 3.13 53.89 29.67
N GLY A 251 3.22 53.94 31.01
CA GLY A 251 2.44 54.84 31.84
C GLY A 251 3.01 56.25 31.92
#